data_AF-A0A673H971-F1
#
_entry.id   AF-A0A673H971-F1
#
_cell.length_a   1.000
_cell.length_b   1.000
_cell.length_c   1.000
_cell.angle_alpha   90.00
_cell.angle_beta   90.00
_cell.angle_gamma   90.00
#
_symmetry.space_group_name_H-M   'P 1'
#
loop_
_entity.id
_entity.type
_entity.pdbx_description
1 polymer ?
#
loop_
_entity_poly.entity_id
_entity_poly.type
_entity_poly.pdbx_seq_one_letter_code
_entity_poly.pdbx_strand_id
1 'polypeptide(L)'
;QTCPSGHSNTSSSSSSSSSSSISAKPSASDQPLPSVLSSPFRSSLRYDVFVCHNDEDSDLAQSLASFLEAPSNGLRCYLQERDCPAGGAVSTELLQAVQDSHCWLLLVTPNFVKDDWCSYQMHQVLSEGPMSQRIIPAVVNMPRSQLPLELRFLFTVDLNTNKEFGYTLVYKTVLHCEYFVSIIECVHDTSSIRKSAILVAVNVNNVIYPNGTHKFC
;
A
#
# COMPACT_ATOMS: atom_id res chain seq x y z
N GLN A 1 -57.10 -48.16 -32.25
CA GLN A 1 -58.38 -47.58 -31.79
C GLN A 1 -58.02 -46.45 -30.84
N THR A 2 -58.30 -45.17 -31.02
CA THR A 2 -59.04 -44.40 -32.04
C THR A 2 -58.75 -42.93 -31.67
N CYS A 3 -58.40 -42.07 -32.62
CA CYS A 3 -58.55 -40.61 -32.46
C CYS A 3 -60.02 -40.23 -32.76
N PRO A 4 -60.52 -39.08 -32.23
CA PRO A 4 -60.96 -37.99 -33.13
C PRO A 4 -60.62 -36.57 -32.58
N SER A 5 -60.20 -35.60 -33.41
CA SER A 5 -60.97 -34.54 -34.14
C SER A 5 -61.57 -33.46 -33.21
N GLY A 6 -61.48 -32.13 -33.38
CA GLY A 6 -60.89 -31.20 -34.34
C GLY A 6 -61.49 -29.76 -34.15
N HIS A 7 -60.86 -28.73 -34.72
CA HIS A 7 -61.36 -27.36 -35.07
C HIS A 7 -61.73 -26.39 -33.90
N SER A 8 -61.55 -25.05 -33.89
CA SER A 8 -61.02 -24.01 -34.79
C SER A 8 -61.10 -22.61 -34.10
N ASN A 9 -60.18 -21.71 -34.46
CA ASN A 9 -60.31 -20.24 -34.67
C ASN A 9 -60.41 -19.18 -33.52
N THR A 10 -59.35 -18.33 -33.49
CA THR A 10 -59.29 -16.84 -33.53
C THR A 10 -60.06 -15.96 -32.53
N SER A 11 -59.37 -15.11 -31.74
CA SER A 11 -59.06 -13.70 -32.08
C SER A 11 -58.68 -12.83 -30.87
N SER A 12 -57.66 -11.98 -31.10
CA SER A 12 -57.41 -10.61 -30.60
C SER A 12 -57.26 -10.26 -29.10
N SER A 13 -56.11 -9.59 -28.89
CA SER A 13 -55.90 -8.27 -28.26
C SER A 13 -55.55 -8.15 -26.77
N SER A 14 -54.38 -7.53 -26.59
CA SER A 14 -54.02 -6.50 -25.60
C SER A 14 -54.06 -6.84 -24.12
N SER A 15 -52.87 -6.84 -23.49
CA SER A 15 -52.48 -5.77 -22.56
C SER A 15 -51.12 -6.13 -21.92
N SER A 16 -50.08 -5.40 -22.32
CA SER A 16 -48.82 -5.36 -21.59
C SER A 16 -49.05 -4.64 -20.27
N SER A 17 -49.19 -5.39 -19.20
CA SER A 17 -49.26 -4.88 -17.83
C SER A 17 -47.84 -4.78 -17.25
N SER A 18 -47.47 -3.55 -16.97
CA SER A 18 -46.34 -3.09 -16.18
C SER A 18 -46.24 -3.84 -14.84
N SER A 19 -45.08 -4.44 -14.57
CA SER A 19 -44.66 -4.80 -13.20
C SER A 19 -43.40 -4.03 -12.86
N SER A 20 -43.61 -2.96 -12.11
CA SER A 20 -42.59 -2.19 -11.40
C SER A 20 -42.08 -3.01 -10.21
N SER A 21 -40.82 -3.43 -10.27
CA SER A 21 -40.10 -4.03 -9.14
C SER A 21 -38.98 -3.10 -8.68
N ILE A 22 -39.32 -2.30 -7.67
CA ILE A 22 -38.50 -1.91 -6.51
C ILE A 22 -36.97 -2.03 -6.67
N SER A 23 -36.33 -0.92 -7.06
CA SER A 23 -34.88 -0.75 -6.91
C SER A 23 -34.52 -0.66 -5.43
N ALA A 24 -33.90 -1.73 -4.92
CA ALA A 24 -33.20 -1.71 -3.64
C ALA A 24 -31.99 -0.75 -3.73
N LYS A 25 -31.85 0.14 -2.74
CA LYS A 25 -30.68 0.99 -2.55
C LYS A 25 -29.43 0.12 -2.34
N PRO A 26 -28.28 0.43 -2.97
CA PRO A 26 -27.04 -0.27 -2.65
C PRO A 26 -26.56 0.12 -1.25
N SER A 27 -26.29 -0.91 -0.44
CA SER A 27 -25.62 -0.83 0.86
C SER A 27 -24.19 -0.31 0.70
N ALA A 28 -23.74 0.43 1.70
CA ALA A 28 -22.41 1.00 1.81
C ALA A 28 -21.33 -0.08 2.00
N SER A 29 -20.76 -0.60 0.91
CA SER A 29 -19.51 -1.39 0.92
C SER A 29 -19.04 -1.69 -0.52
N ASP A 30 -18.71 -0.65 -1.29
CA ASP A 30 -17.97 -0.79 -2.56
C ASP A 30 -17.24 0.53 -2.81
N GLN A 31 -16.15 0.75 -2.09
CA GLN A 31 -15.11 1.68 -2.54
C GLN A 31 -14.19 0.87 -3.46
N PRO A 32 -14.10 1.20 -4.76
CA PRO A 32 -13.17 0.49 -5.64
C PRO A 32 -11.74 0.69 -5.14
N LEU A 33 -11.04 -0.43 -4.91
CA LEU A 33 -9.62 -0.44 -4.56
C LEU A 33 -8.81 0.37 -5.60
N PRO A 34 -7.75 1.10 -5.19
CA PRO A 34 -6.93 1.85 -6.11
C PRO A 34 -6.42 0.98 -7.26
N SER A 35 -6.51 1.47 -8.50
CA SER A 35 -6.11 0.73 -9.70
C SER A 35 -4.64 0.28 -9.68
N VAL A 36 -3.80 0.97 -8.91
CA VAL A 36 -2.39 0.62 -8.67
C VAL A 36 -2.26 -0.76 -8.02
N LEU A 37 -3.23 -1.16 -7.18
CA LEU A 37 -3.26 -2.47 -6.55
C LEU A 37 -3.63 -3.61 -7.51
N SER A 38 -4.02 -3.29 -8.74
CA SER A 38 -4.29 -4.28 -9.80
C SER A 38 -3.16 -4.33 -10.85
N SER A 39 -2.06 -3.59 -10.63
CA SER A 39 -0.92 -3.58 -11.53
C SER A 39 -0.19 -4.93 -11.54
N PRO A 40 0.24 -5.45 -12.70
CA PRO A 40 1.08 -6.65 -12.76
C PRO A 40 2.40 -6.48 -11.99
N PHE A 41 2.86 -5.24 -11.80
CA PHE A 41 4.04 -4.93 -11.00
C PHE A 41 3.88 -5.40 -9.54
N ARG A 42 2.70 -5.23 -8.96
CA ARG A 42 2.40 -5.70 -7.61
C ARG A 42 2.53 -7.22 -7.49
N SER A 43 2.21 -7.96 -8.55
CA SER A 43 2.42 -9.42 -8.57
C SER A 43 3.86 -9.85 -8.83
N SER A 44 4.80 -8.91 -9.05
CA SER A 44 6.20 -9.25 -9.30
C SER A 44 6.93 -9.68 -8.02
N LEU A 45 6.55 -9.14 -6.86
CA LEU A 45 7.07 -9.56 -5.56
C LEU A 45 5.99 -10.15 -4.65
N ARG A 46 6.46 -10.86 -3.62
CA ARG A 46 5.59 -11.58 -2.68
C ARG A 46 4.89 -10.63 -1.70
N TYR A 47 5.56 -9.57 -1.30
CA TYR A 47 5.07 -8.58 -0.36
C TYR A 47 5.20 -7.17 -0.93
N ASP A 48 4.32 -6.27 -0.48
CA ASP A 48 4.43 -4.86 -0.86
C ASP A 48 5.21 -4.07 0.18
N VAL A 49 5.09 -4.47 1.45
CA VAL A 49 5.72 -3.79 2.57
C VAL A 49 6.35 -4.81 3.51
N PHE A 50 7.66 -4.70 3.70
CA PHE A 50 8.34 -5.30 4.84
C PHE A 50 8.26 -4.35 6.04
N VAL A 51 7.84 -4.83 7.21
CA VAL A 51 7.76 -4.01 8.41
C VAL A 51 8.88 -4.41 9.37
N CYS A 52 9.86 -3.52 9.56
CA CYS A 52 10.87 -3.65 10.61
C CYS A 52 10.34 -3.02 11.89
N HIS A 53 10.37 -3.77 12.99
CA HIS A 53 10.03 -3.28 14.31
C HIS A 53 10.89 -4.00 15.35
N ASN A 54 10.96 -3.41 16.54
CA ASN A 54 11.48 -4.10 17.72
C ASN A 54 10.39 -5.01 18.31
N ASP A 55 10.75 -6.12 18.93
CA ASP A 55 9.80 -7.10 19.47
C ASP A 55 8.82 -6.47 20.49
N GLU A 56 9.31 -5.57 21.35
CA GLU A 56 8.48 -4.82 22.33
C GLU A 56 7.43 -3.90 21.67
N ASP A 57 7.57 -3.61 20.38
CA ASP A 57 6.65 -2.76 19.61
C ASP A 57 5.78 -3.58 18.64
N SER A 58 5.75 -4.92 18.79
CA SER A 58 5.00 -5.83 17.91
C SER A 58 3.50 -5.50 17.87
N ASP A 59 2.89 -5.10 18.98
CA ASP A 59 1.48 -4.69 19.03
C ASP A 59 1.17 -3.52 18.07
N LEU A 60 2.08 -2.53 17.99
CA LEU A 60 1.95 -1.39 17.08
C LEU A 60 2.17 -1.81 15.64
N ALA A 61 3.18 -2.65 15.39
CA ALA A 61 3.47 -3.17 14.06
C ALA A 61 2.31 -4.01 13.50
N GLN A 62 1.72 -4.89 14.32
CA GLN A 62 0.55 -5.69 13.96
C GLN A 62 -0.67 -4.81 13.69
N SER A 63 -0.90 -3.77 14.51
CA SER A 63 -2.00 -2.83 14.29
C SER A 63 -1.86 -2.09 12.97
N LEU A 64 -0.66 -1.61 12.65
CA LEU A 64 -0.35 -0.94 11.40
C LEU A 64 -0.47 -1.89 10.20
N ALA A 65 0.10 -3.09 10.30
CA ALA A 65 -0.03 -4.11 9.26
C ALA A 65 -1.50 -4.47 9.01
N SER A 66 -2.30 -4.64 10.07
CA SER A 66 -3.73 -4.93 9.96
C SER A 66 -4.49 -3.81 9.23
N PHE A 67 -4.14 -2.55 9.46
CA PHE A 67 -4.71 -1.42 8.73
C PHE A 67 -4.32 -1.44 7.24
N LEU A 68 -3.06 -1.74 6.93
CA LEU A 68 -2.56 -1.80 5.55
C LEU A 68 -3.15 -3.00 4.79
N GLU A 69 -3.33 -4.14 5.46
CA GLU A 69 -3.90 -5.38 4.92
C GLU A 69 -5.44 -5.38 4.91
N ALA A 70 -6.09 -4.37 5.50
CA ALA A 70 -7.54 -4.27 5.53
C ALA A 70 -8.15 -4.37 4.12
N PRO A 71 -9.36 -4.92 3.94
CA PRO A 71 -9.98 -5.08 2.62
C PRO A 71 -10.12 -3.78 1.81
N SER A 72 -10.15 -2.63 2.48
CA SER A 72 -10.18 -1.29 1.88
C SER A 72 -8.83 -0.81 1.34
N ASN A 73 -7.73 -1.41 1.79
CA ASN A 73 -6.35 -1.00 1.53
C ASN A 73 -5.60 -2.06 0.72
N GLY A 74 -5.88 -3.33 0.96
CA GLY A 74 -5.51 -4.45 0.11
C GLY A 74 -4.01 -4.70 -0.03
N LEU A 75 -3.15 -4.16 0.84
CA LEU A 75 -1.71 -4.39 0.85
C LEU A 75 -1.37 -5.77 1.44
N ARG A 76 -0.15 -6.27 1.16
CA ARG A 76 0.44 -7.48 1.73
C ARG A 76 1.67 -7.06 2.52
N CYS A 77 1.61 -7.22 3.85
CA CYS A 77 2.73 -6.88 4.71
C CYS A 77 3.50 -8.16 5.09
N TYR A 78 4.81 -8.04 5.26
CA TYR A 78 5.63 -9.06 5.91
C TYR A 78 5.98 -8.57 7.32
N LEU A 79 5.74 -9.43 8.31
CA LEU A 79 6.19 -9.28 9.70
C LEU A 79 7.07 -10.48 10.07
N GLN A 80 8.27 -10.22 10.58
CA GLN A 80 9.24 -11.28 10.88
C GLN A 80 8.68 -12.32 11.85
N GLU A 81 7.96 -11.90 12.90
CA GLU A 81 7.38 -12.81 13.90
C GLU A 81 6.30 -13.75 13.32
N ARG A 82 5.62 -13.34 12.24
CA ARG A 82 4.49 -14.05 11.63
C ARG A 82 4.89 -14.88 10.41
N ASP A 83 5.71 -14.27 9.54
CA ASP A 83 5.92 -14.71 8.17
C ASP A 83 7.29 -15.38 7.97
N CYS A 84 8.21 -15.27 8.94
CA CYS A 84 9.51 -15.95 8.88
C CYS A 84 9.34 -17.47 9.03
N PRO A 85 9.87 -18.28 8.10
CA PRO A 85 9.77 -19.73 8.20
C PRO A 85 10.58 -20.28 9.38
N ALA A 86 9.99 -21.24 10.10
CA ALA A 86 10.66 -21.90 11.22
C ALA A 86 11.83 -22.77 10.74
N GLY A 87 13.00 -22.63 11.40
CA GLY A 87 14.19 -23.42 11.13
C GLY A 87 15.18 -22.82 10.14
N GLY A 88 14.87 -21.66 9.55
CA GLY A 88 15.81 -20.86 8.74
C GLY A 88 16.73 -19.98 9.60
N ALA A 89 17.82 -19.49 9.00
CA ALA A 89 18.68 -18.49 9.64
C ALA A 89 18.05 -17.10 9.50
N VAL A 90 17.78 -16.43 10.62
CA VAL A 90 17.05 -15.14 10.67
C VAL A 90 17.67 -14.08 9.73
N SER A 91 19.00 -14.03 9.62
CA SER A 91 19.70 -13.10 8.72
C SER A 91 19.42 -13.37 7.24
N THR A 92 19.26 -14.64 6.85
CA THR A 92 18.98 -15.02 5.46
C THR A 92 17.54 -14.68 5.11
N GLU A 93 16.61 -15.00 6.01
CA GLU A 93 15.19 -14.69 5.84
C GLU A 93 14.95 -13.18 5.77
N LEU A 94 15.68 -12.40 6.56
CA LEU A 94 15.67 -10.94 6.46
C LEU A 94 16.08 -10.48 5.05
N LEU A 95 17.21 -10.96 4.53
CA LEU A 95 17.68 -10.55 3.20
C LEU A 95 16.68 -10.93 2.11
N GLN A 96 16.08 -12.11 2.21
CA GLN A 96 15.03 -12.54 1.30
C GLN A 96 13.78 -11.65 1.41
N ALA A 97 13.31 -11.36 2.63
CA ALA A 97 12.16 -10.49 2.84
C ALA A 97 12.41 -9.06 2.31
N VAL A 98 13.64 -8.57 2.46
CA VAL A 98 14.05 -7.27 1.92
C VAL A 98 13.99 -7.29 0.39
N GLN A 99 14.46 -8.34 -0.28
CA GLN A 99 14.41 -8.46 -1.74
C GLN A 99 13.00 -8.74 -2.29
N ASP A 100 12.19 -9.51 -1.57
CA ASP A 100 10.83 -9.90 -1.92
C ASP A 100 9.77 -8.85 -1.54
N SER A 101 10.20 -7.65 -1.15
CA SER A 101 9.32 -6.54 -0.76
C SER A 101 9.53 -5.30 -1.63
N HIS A 102 8.44 -4.67 -2.03
CA HIS A 102 8.51 -3.44 -2.82
C HIS A 102 8.97 -2.24 -1.98
N CYS A 103 8.55 -2.17 -0.72
CA CYS A 103 8.87 -1.11 0.23
C CYS A 103 9.29 -1.68 1.59
N TRP A 104 10.03 -0.88 2.34
CA TRP A 104 10.47 -1.20 3.70
C TRP A 104 10.02 -0.10 4.66
N LEU A 105 9.16 -0.46 5.59
CA LEU A 105 8.62 0.39 6.63
C LEU A 105 9.41 0.16 7.91
N LEU A 106 10.13 1.18 8.38
CA LEU A 106 10.90 1.11 9.61
C LEU A 106 10.08 1.75 10.74
N LEU A 107 9.62 0.97 11.71
CA LEU A 107 8.94 1.48 12.89
C LEU A 107 9.98 1.95 13.92
N VAL A 108 10.35 3.22 13.85
CA VAL A 108 11.45 3.79 14.62
C VAL A 108 10.95 4.28 15.97
N THR A 109 11.20 3.47 17.00
CA THR A 109 10.88 3.75 18.40
C THR A 109 12.16 3.90 19.23
N PRO A 110 12.11 4.40 20.48
CA PRO A 110 13.27 4.41 21.36
C PRO A 110 13.87 3.04 21.64
N ASN A 111 13.08 1.95 21.49
CA ASN A 111 13.55 0.58 21.63
C ASN A 111 14.25 0.12 20.34
N PHE A 112 13.68 0.44 19.18
CA PHE A 112 14.26 0.15 17.87
C PHE A 112 15.69 0.65 17.71
N VAL A 113 16.00 1.86 18.18
CA VAL A 113 17.35 2.44 18.04
C VAL A 113 18.36 1.84 19.03
N LYS A 114 17.89 1.16 20.08
CA LYS A 114 18.76 0.50 21.07
C LYS A 114 19.01 -0.97 20.78
N ASP A 115 18.16 -1.58 19.96
CA ASP A 115 18.30 -2.97 19.57
C ASP A 115 19.27 -3.11 18.40
N ASP A 116 20.32 -3.91 18.61
CA ASP A 116 21.34 -4.22 17.61
C ASP A 116 20.73 -4.93 16.39
N TRP A 117 19.69 -5.76 16.61
CA TRP A 117 19.01 -6.45 15.51
C TRP A 117 18.23 -5.46 14.63
N CYS A 118 17.44 -4.57 15.23
CA CYS A 118 16.78 -3.47 14.51
C CYS A 118 17.77 -2.58 13.76
N SER A 119 18.91 -2.23 14.38
CA SER A 119 19.96 -1.46 13.71
C SER A 119 20.56 -2.22 12.52
N TYR A 120 20.75 -3.54 12.65
CA TYR A 120 21.21 -4.40 11.56
C TYR A 120 20.19 -4.41 10.42
N GLN A 121 18.90 -4.62 10.70
CA GLN A 121 17.82 -4.60 9.71
C GLN A 121 17.78 -3.26 8.95
N MET A 122 17.87 -2.14 9.67
CA MET A 122 17.94 -0.80 9.08
C MET A 122 19.14 -0.66 8.14
N HIS A 123 20.33 -1.11 8.56
CA HIS A 123 21.53 -1.03 7.73
C HIS A 123 21.45 -1.93 6.50
N GLN A 124 20.85 -3.11 6.59
CA GLN A 124 20.62 -3.98 5.44
C GLN A 124 19.74 -3.27 4.40
N VAL A 125 18.60 -2.73 4.84
CA VAL A 125 17.67 -1.99 3.98
C VAL A 125 18.35 -0.76 3.35
N LEU A 126 19.16 -0.02 4.12
CA LEU A 126 19.92 1.13 3.60
C LEU A 126 21.01 0.70 2.60
N SER A 127 21.63 -0.45 2.79
CA SER A 127 22.66 -0.97 1.86
C SER A 127 22.07 -1.41 0.52
N GLU A 128 20.86 -1.95 0.51
CA GLU A 128 20.14 -2.32 -0.71
C GLU A 128 19.71 -1.11 -1.54
N GLY A 129 19.58 0.06 -0.91
CA GLY A 129 19.25 1.29 -1.63
C GLY A 129 19.35 2.56 -0.78
N PRO A 130 20.54 3.20 -0.68
CA PRO A 130 20.78 4.32 0.23
C PRO A 130 19.99 5.60 -0.07
N MET A 131 19.35 5.70 -1.25
CA MET A 131 18.39 6.75 -1.61
C MET A 131 17.14 6.18 -2.29
N SER A 132 16.87 4.91 -2.03
CA SER A 132 15.69 4.24 -2.52
C SER A 132 14.45 4.91 -1.92
N GLN A 133 13.54 5.40 -2.77
CA GLN A 133 12.23 5.90 -2.32
C GLN A 133 11.39 4.82 -1.64
N ARG A 134 11.88 3.58 -1.52
CA ARG A 134 11.22 2.42 -0.91
C ARG A 134 11.31 2.40 0.61
N ILE A 135 12.17 3.21 1.24
CA ILE A 135 12.31 3.26 2.70
C ILE A 135 11.35 4.30 3.29
N ILE A 136 10.50 3.86 4.23
CA ILE A 136 9.51 4.70 4.90
C ILE A 136 9.77 4.63 6.42
N PRO A 137 10.45 5.60 7.03
CA PRO A 137 10.59 5.64 8.47
C PRO A 137 9.31 6.17 9.13
N ALA A 138 8.69 5.37 10.00
CA ALA A 138 7.55 5.75 10.83
C ALA A 138 8.02 5.92 12.29
N VAL A 139 8.08 7.16 12.76
CA VAL A 139 8.67 7.53 14.05
C VAL A 139 7.61 7.54 15.15
N VAL A 140 7.91 6.89 16.27
CA VAL A 140 7.06 6.82 17.46
C VAL A 140 7.84 7.25 18.71
N ASN A 141 7.23 8.11 19.53
CA ASN A 141 7.68 8.67 20.79
C ASN A 141 9.16 9.08 20.83
N MET A 142 9.66 9.63 19.71
CA MET A 142 11.06 9.96 19.55
C MET A 142 11.23 11.31 18.82
N PRO A 143 12.02 12.25 19.37
CA PRO A 143 12.34 13.49 18.69
C PRO A 143 13.34 13.24 17.55
N ARG A 144 13.31 14.13 16.53
CA ARG A 144 14.21 14.05 15.37
C ARG A 144 15.71 14.06 15.72
N SER A 145 16.10 14.54 16.90
CA SER A 145 17.48 14.55 17.38
C SER A 145 18.01 13.17 17.79
N GLN A 146 17.10 12.24 18.14
CA GLN A 146 17.45 10.86 18.50
C GLN A 146 17.37 9.89 17.32
N LEU A 147 16.85 10.36 16.18
CA LEU A 147 16.75 9.57 14.96
C LEU A 147 18.15 9.32 14.38
N PRO A 148 18.48 8.09 13.94
CA PRO A 148 19.71 7.78 13.22
C PRO A 148 19.95 8.75 12.06
N LEU A 149 21.21 9.14 11.83
CA LEU A 149 21.57 10.19 10.89
C LEU A 149 21.12 9.84 9.46
N GLU A 150 21.14 8.56 9.13
CA GLU A 150 20.76 7.98 7.85
C GLU A 150 19.28 8.24 7.54
N LEU A 151 18.41 8.13 8.55
CA LEU A 151 16.97 8.32 8.39
C LEU A 151 16.56 9.80 8.39
N ARG A 152 17.42 10.71 8.88
CA ARG A 152 17.12 12.16 8.94
C ARG A 152 17.00 12.80 7.56
N PHE A 153 17.55 12.18 6.53
CA PHE A 153 17.46 12.63 5.13
C PHE A 153 16.23 12.08 4.41
N LEU A 154 15.52 11.11 5.00
CA LEU A 154 14.32 10.52 4.44
C LEU A 154 13.06 11.28 4.90
N PHE A 155 11.98 11.11 4.13
CA PHE A 155 10.66 11.57 4.54
C PHE A 155 10.12 10.66 5.65
N THR A 156 9.97 11.20 6.85
CA THR A 156 9.52 10.45 8.04
C THR A 156 8.04 10.67 8.30
N VAL A 157 7.30 9.62 8.62
CA VAL A 157 5.91 9.69 9.10
C VAL A 157 5.92 9.76 10.62
N ASP A 158 5.24 10.75 11.21
CA ASP A 158 5.06 10.82 12.67
C ASP A 158 3.77 10.09 13.07
N LEU A 159 3.89 9.09 13.94
CA LEU A 159 2.75 8.32 14.47
C LEU A 159 2.29 8.80 15.86
N ASN A 160 2.91 9.85 16.42
CA ASN A 160 2.63 10.31 17.78
C ASN A 160 1.42 11.20 17.89
N THR A 161 1.24 12.07 16.89
CA THR A 161 0.21 13.11 16.94
C THR A 161 -1.18 12.55 16.66
N ASN A 162 -1.31 11.74 15.60
CA ASN A 162 -2.58 11.11 15.21
C ASN A 162 -2.28 9.80 14.48
N LYS A 163 -2.58 8.67 15.13
CA LYS A 163 -2.29 7.34 14.59
C LYS A 163 -3.03 7.06 13.28
N GLU A 164 -4.31 7.39 13.18
CA GLU A 164 -5.13 7.17 11.98
C GLU A 164 -4.57 7.95 10.76
N PHE A 165 -4.21 9.21 10.98
CA PHE A 165 -3.59 10.03 9.95
C PHE A 165 -2.21 9.49 9.56
N GLY A 166 -1.41 9.08 10.54
CA GLY A 166 -0.12 8.46 10.33
C GLY A 166 -0.21 7.18 9.49
N TYR A 167 -1.15 6.29 9.81
CA TYR A 167 -1.38 5.04 9.08
C TYR A 167 -1.84 5.32 7.65
N THR A 168 -2.73 6.30 7.48
CA THR A 168 -3.16 6.77 6.16
C THR A 168 -1.99 7.33 5.35
N LEU A 169 -1.08 8.06 5.99
CA LEU A 169 0.11 8.61 5.34
C LEU A 169 1.08 7.50 4.93
N VAL A 170 1.34 6.51 5.78
CA VAL A 170 2.11 5.31 5.43
C VAL A 170 1.51 4.63 4.21
N TYR A 171 0.21 4.36 4.23
CA TYR A 171 -0.51 3.74 3.11
C TYR A 171 -0.32 4.52 1.80
N LYS A 172 -0.49 5.84 1.83
CA LYS A 172 -0.28 6.70 0.65
C LYS A 172 1.16 6.67 0.16
N THR A 173 2.14 6.66 1.08
CA THR A 173 3.56 6.59 0.71
C THR A 173 3.89 5.25 0.06
N VAL A 174 3.36 4.13 0.56
CA VAL A 174 3.53 2.80 -0.07
C VAL A 174 2.96 2.79 -1.48
N LEU A 175 1.73 3.30 -1.68
CA LEU A 175 1.14 3.41 -3.01
C LEU A 175 1.97 4.28 -3.96
N HIS A 176 2.61 5.34 -3.43
CA HIS A 176 3.48 6.19 -4.22
C HIS A 176 4.75 5.47 -4.65
N CYS A 177 5.31 4.60 -3.79
CA CYS A 177 6.48 3.78 -4.15
C CYS A 177 6.13 2.80 -5.27
N GLU A 178 5.01 2.10 -5.17
CA GLU A 178 4.48 1.21 -6.21
C GLU A 178 4.29 1.94 -7.54
N TYR A 179 3.73 3.16 -7.48
CA TYR A 179 3.48 3.98 -8.67
C TYR A 179 4.76 4.55 -9.28
N PHE A 180 5.70 5.00 -8.46
CA PHE A 180 6.98 5.55 -8.92
C PHE A 180 7.84 4.48 -9.60
N VAL A 181 7.88 3.26 -9.04
CA VAL A 181 8.60 2.15 -9.68
C VAL A 181 7.91 1.74 -10.99
N SER A 182 6.57 1.66 -11.02
CA SER A 182 5.82 1.41 -12.26
C SER A 182 6.13 2.43 -13.36
N ILE A 183 6.28 3.71 -13.02
CA ILE A 183 6.64 4.76 -14.00
C ILE A 183 8.08 4.57 -14.51
N ILE A 184 9.05 4.26 -13.65
CA ILE A 184 10.44 4.09 -14.09
C ILE A 184 10.57 2.93 -15.08
N GLU A 185 9.90 1.81 -14.84
CA GLU A 185 9.90 0.69 -15.80
C GLU A 185 9.22 1.06 -17.12
N CYS A 186 8.07 1.77 -17.09
CA CYS A 186 7.45 2.29 -18.31
C CYS A 186 8.35 3.27 -19.09
N VAL A 187 9.17 4.06 -18.40
CA VAL A 187 10.12 5.00 -19.02
C VAL A 187 11.30 4.27 -19.66
N HIS A 188 11.72 3.12 -19.13
CA HIS A 188 12.72 2.26 -19.77
C HIS A 188 12.19 1.57 -21.04
N ASP A 189 10.88 1.33 -21.14
CA ASP A 189 10.27 0.61 -22.27
C ASP A 189 9.83 1.49 -23.44
N THR A 190 9.72 2.83 -23.30
CA THR A 190 9.33 3.66 -24.47
C THR A 190 9.89 5.07 -24.49
N SER A 191 10.61 5.36 -25.57
CA SER A 191 11.10 6.67 -26.03
C SER A 191 10.00 7.70 -26.41
N SER A 192 8.79 7.65 -25.83
CA SER A 192 7.70 8.53 -26.31
C SER A 192 6.56 8.85 -25.32
N ILE A 193 6.81 9.10 -24.03
CA ILE A 193 5.77 9.65 -23.12
C ILE A 193 6.32 10.78 -22.23
N ARG A 194 6.85 11.84 -22.84
CA ARG A 194 7.34 13.03 -22.13
C ARG A 194 6.26 14.02 -21.68
N LYS A 195 4.97 13.73 -21.89
CA LYS A 195 3.88 14.68 -21.58
C LYS A 195 3.10 14.35 -20.30
N SER A 196 3.00 13.08 -19.90
CA SER A 196 2.25 12.70 -18.69
C SER A 196 3.05 12.86 -17.39
N ALA A 197 4.39 12.70 -17.44
CA ALA A 197 5.25 12.84 -16.26
C ALA A 197 5.30 14.28 -15.70
N ILE A 198 5.18 15.30 -16.57
CA ILE A 198 5.26 16.71 -16.16
C ILE A 198 3.98 17.17 -15.47
N LEU A 199 2.81 16.66 -15.89
CA LEU A 199 1.53 17.09 -15.31
C LEU A 199 1.32 16.55 -13.88
N VAL A 200 1.89 15.39 -13.55
CA VAL A 200 1.75 14.76 -12.22
C VAL A 200 2.73 15.36 -11.21
N ALA A 201 3.97 15.68 -11.60
CA ALA A 201 4.93 16.36 -10.72
C ALA A 201 4.42 17.71 -10.20
N VAL A 202 3.64 18.43 -11.01
CA VAL A 202 3.00 19.70 -10.62
C VAL A 202 1.86 19.48 -9.62
N ASN A 203 1.12 18.38 -9.73
CA ASN A 203 -0.01 18.09 -8.82
C ASN A 203 0.46 17.56 -7.44
N VAL A 204 1.59 16.84 -7.38
CA VAL A 204 2.16 16.32 -6.13
C VAL A 204 2.74 17.43 -5.26
N ASN A 205 3.42 18.43 -5.85
CA ASN A 205 3.89 19.59 -5.09
C ASN A 205 2.74 20.35 -4.42
N ASN A 206 1.56 20.39 -5.03
CA ASN A 206 0.40 21.10 -4.50
C ASN A 206 -0.34 20.34 -3.37
N VAL A 207 -0.15 19.01 -3.29
CA VAL A 207 -0.74 18.17 -2.24
C VAL A 207 0.22 18.02 -1.04
N ILE A 208 1.53 18.02 -1.27
CA ILE A 208 2.54 17.97 -0.20
C ILE A 208 2.81 19.37 0.38
N TYR A 209 2.71 20.43 -0.43
CA TYR A 209 2.87 21.83 -0.01
C TYR A 209 1.66 22.68 -0.46
N PRO A 210 0.51 22.62 0.23
CA PRO A 210 -0.66 23.41 -0.16
C PRO A 210 -0.49 24.92 0.03
N ASN A 211 0.55 25.35 0.76
CA ASN A 211 0.93 26.76 0.91
C ASN A 211 2.40 26.95 0.55
N GLY A 212 2.65 27.51 -0.62
CA GLY A 212 3.96 27.98 -1.03
C GLY A 212 4.51 28.98 -0.01
N THR A 213 5.44 28.53 0.83
CA THR A 213 6.41 29.40 1.48
C THR A 213 7.78 28.80 1.27
N HIS A 214 8.38 29.22 0.16
CA HIS A 214 9.83 29.23 -0.02
C HIS A 214 10.48 29.85 1.23
N LYS A 215 11.25 29.07 1.98
CA LYS A 215 12.52 29.52 2.58
C LYS A 215 13.46 28.32 2.65
N PHE A 216 14.20 28.13 1.56
CA PHE A 216 15.52 27.52 1.60
C PHE A 216 16.45 28.46 2.39
N CYS A 217 17.10 27.93 3.42
CA CYS A 217 18.44 28.32 3.88
C CYS A 217 19.08 27.05 4.45
#